data_AF-A0A351FEJ4-F1
#
_entry.id   AF-A0A351FEJ4-F1
#
_cell.length_a   1.000
_cell.length_b   1.000
_cell.length_c   1.000
_cell.angle_alpha   90.00
_cell.angle_beta   90.00
_cell.angle_gamma   90.00
#
_symmetry.space_group_name_H-M   'P 1'
#
loop_
_entity.id
_entity.type
_entity.pdbx_description
1 polymer ?
#
loop_
_entity_poly.entity_id
_entity_poly.type
_entity_poly.pdbx_seq_one_letter_code
_entity_poly.pdbx_strand_id
1 'polypeptide(L)'
;RVLVSGADSKDLAEVVDILKSNQVPFEYSESGDTILVPEDKRASMRMELAMKGLPKTGDVGFEIFDEGNFGISDFVQRTNHTRAIQGELARTIGMMDAIRSAKVFVVKPENNLLLSEDPNDRPSASVYVDTGGNTLDKSNVNAIQFLVARAVKGVNKSTVAVMDNQGNLLSDEGDSDGVAGVAGQMMKAYQAQERRLEAKIETMLARIVGKDQVVARVSVNLDTRSSTLLDEKFDPDGSVPRTTTTDKDEAKTVETQPQNNATGMGANVPNVSQDATMQDPIMAQSDETRESKTTDFEISRTLKEEMQEPGAIIGRSAAVLIAKGETPRTTEQIDSIHNAVVNAIGARFDQVDLTTHVTVHEVEFLPAFVGPAGETLNQFQHILDTYGPHLKNLLGIVLAIAIFVVFLRMLKKFKPSEAEVQVLDEDDQQMLSGTRSLGSGLTPELLNDLIQEKPDNVSTALRRYLESGSSS
;
A
#
# COMPACT_ATOMS: atom_id res chain seq x y z
N ARG A 1 -4.57 42.74 -7.95
CA ARG A 1 -4.75 41.47 -8.70
C ARG A 1 -3.73 40.45 -8.23
N VAL A 2 -4.09 39.16 -8.20
CA VAL A 2 -3.20 38.08 -7.72
C VAL A 2 -1.95 37.97 -8.58
N LEU A 3 -0.77 38.00 -7.93
CA LEU A 3 0.54 37.79 -8.55
C LEU A 3 1.00 36.33 -8.37
N VAL A 4 1.01 35.86 -7.12
CA VAL A 4 1.39 34.51 -6.68
C VAL A 4 0.37 34.03 -5.65
N SER A 5 -0.02 32.75 -5.71
CA SER A 5 -0.96 32.08 -4.80
C SER A 5 -0.45 30.69 -4.44
N GLY A 6 -0.59 30.27 -3.18
CA GLY A 6 -0.29 28.90 -2.75
C GLY A 6 1.21 28.56 -2.71
N ALA A 7 2.08 29.57 -2.66
CA ALA A 7 3.51 29.36 -2.47
C ALA A 7 3.84 29.18 -0.99
N ASP A 8 4.86 28.40 -0.68
CA ASP A 8 5.35 28.25 0.70
C ASP A 8 5.77 29.61 1.27
N SER A 9 5.64 29.76 2.59
CA SER A 9 6.03 30.93 3.38
C SER A 9 7.42 31.48 3.03
N LYS A 10 8.37 30.59 2.72
CA LYS A 10 9.73 30.92 2.31
C LYS A 10 9.80 31.55 0.91
N ASP A 11 9.01 31.06 -0.03
CA ASP A 11 8.95 31.59 -1.40
C ASP A 11 8.19 32.91 -1.43
N LEU A 12 7.13 33.04 -0.62
CA LEU A 12 6.42 34.31 -0.44
C LEU A 12 7.35 35.40 0.11
N ALA A 13 8.25 35.07 1.03
CA ALA A 13 9.25 36.02 1.53
C ALA A 13 10.20 36.51 0.42
N GLU A 14 10.68 35.60 -0.43
CA GLU A 14 11.57 35.95 -1.55
C GLU A 14 10.85 36.77 -2.63
N VAL A 15 9.58 36.46 -2.92
CA VAL A 15 8.71 37.25 -3.80
C VAL A 15 8.51 38.67 -3.24
N VAL A 16 8.28 38.79 -1.93
CA VAL A 16 8.13 40.09 -1.26
C VAL A 16 9.41 40.92 -1.33
N ASP A 17 10.59 40.30 -1.18
CA ASP A 17 11.87 41.00 -1.27
C ASP A 17 12.11 41.57 -2.67
N ILE A 18 11.68 40.85 -3.72
CA ILE A 18 11.74 41.32 -5.11
C ILE A 18 10.74 42.46 -5.35
N LEU A 19 9.52 42.35 -4.81
CA LEU A 19 8.52 43.42 -4.91
C LEU A 19 8.98 44.70 -4.22
N LYS A 20 9.60 44.58 -3.03
CA LYS A 20 10.21 45.71 -2.31
C LYS A 20 11.37 46.31 -3.08
N SER A 21 12.25 45.48 -3.64
CA SER A 21 13.40 45.93 -4.43
C SER A 21 12.97 46.72 -5.67
N ASN A 22 11.85 46.34 -6.29
CA ASN A 22 11.26 47.01 -7.45
C ASN A 22 10.26 48.12 -7.09
N GLN A 23 10.12 48.44 -5.79
CA GLN A 23 9.21 49.48 -5.28
C GLN A 23 7.76 49.29 -5.75
N VAL A 24 7.31 48.05 -5.91
CA VAL A 24 5.94 47.73 -6.31
C VAL A 24 5.08 47.60 -5.05
N PRO A 25 3.99 48.38 -4.92
CA PRO A 25 3.08 48.24 -3.79
C PRO A 25 2.38 46.87 -3.88
N PHE A 26 2.23 46.21 -2.74
CA PHE A 26 1.63 44.89 -2.64
C PHE A 26 0.75 44.76 -1.40
N GLU A 27 -0.21 43.86 -1.45
CA GLU A 27 -1.12 43.53 -0.34
C GLU A 27 -1.19 42.01 -0.18
N TYR A 28 -1.53 41.54 1.03
CA TYR A 28 -1.79 40.12 1.30
C TYR A 28 -3.29 39.84 1.19
N SER A 29 -3.64 38.65 0.72
CA SER A 29 -5.03 38.14 0.79
C SER A 29 -5.45 37.88 2.24
N GLU A 30 -6.76 37.80 2.50
CA GLU A 30 -7.32 37.48 3.83
C GLU A 30 -6.78 36.16 4.40
N SER A 31 -6.39 35.22 3.54
CA SER A 31 -5.80 33.92 3.90
C SER A 31 -4.29 33.94 4.16
N GLY A 32 -3.59 35.06 3.86
CA GLY A 32 -2.15 35.22 4.07
C GLY A 32 -1.22 34.44 3.12
N ASP A 33 -1.77 33.64 2.21
CA ASP A 33 -1.06 32.73 1.29
C ASP A 33 -0.86 33.28 -0.13
N THR A 34 -1.32 34.51 -0.37
CA THR A 34 -1.47 35.10 -1.70
C THR A 34 -1.07 36.57 -1.68
N ILE A 35 -0.28 36.99 -2.68
CA ILE A 35 0.20 38.37 -2.84
C ILE A 35 -0.55 39.05 -3.99
N LEU A 36 -1.10 40.23 -3.72
CA LEU A 36 -1.78 41.08 -4.68
C LEU A 36 -0.92 42.29 -5.06
N VAL A 37 -0.90 42.62 -6.34
CA VAL A 37 -0.24 43.82 -6.88
C VAL A 37 -1.17 44.61 -7.80
N PRO A 38 -0.89 45.90 -8.08
CA PRO A 38 -1.60 46.68 -9.08
C PRO A 38 -1.63 45.99 -10.45
N GLU A 39 -2.75 46.16 -11.18
CA GLU A 39 -2.99 45.45 -12.44
C GLU A 39 -1.96 45.81 -13.53
N ASP A 40 -1.50 47.05 -13.54
CA ASP A 40 -0.50 47.61 -14.45
C ASP A 40 0.91 47.02 -14.23
N LYS A 41 1.24 46.58 -13.01
CA LYS A 41 2.55 45.99 -12.66
C LYS A 41 2.56 44.47 -12.66
N ARG A 42 1.41 43.82 -12.74
CA ARG A 42 1.29 42.36 -12.65
C ARG A 42 2.11 41.64 -13.72
N ALA A 43 2.01 42.06 -14.98
CA ALA A 43 2.67 41.37 -16.10
C ALA A 43 4.20 41.48 -16.03
N SER A 44 4.71 42.67 -15.71
CA SER A 44 6.16 42.91 -15.57
C SER A 44 6.74 42.14 -14.39
N MET A 45 6.05 42.14 -13.24
CA MET A 45 6.51 41.39 -12.07
C MET A 45 6.46 39.87 -12.29
N ARG A 46 5.48 39.35 -13.03
CA ARG A 46 5.48 37.92 -13.38
C ARG A 46 6.69 37.53 -14.22
N MET A 47 7.04 38.36 -15.21
CA MET A 47 8.22 38.13 -16.04
C MET A 47 9.49 38.15 -15.18
N GLU A 48 9.62 39.12 -14.27
CA GLU A 48 10.80 39.22 -13.40
C GLU A 48 10.91 38.07 -12.40
N LEU A 49 9.80 37.64 -11.80
CA LEU A 49 9.77 36.47 -10.92
C LEU A 49 10.13 35.18 -11.67
N ALA A 50 9.64 35.02 -12.90
CA ALA A 50 10.00 33.90 -13.77
C ALA A 50 11.50 33.89 -14.10
N MET A 51 12.09 35.05 -14.43
CA MET A 51 13.55 35.18 -14.65
C MET A 51 14.40 34.81 -13.44
N LYS A 52 13.84 34.96 -12.22
CA LYS A 52 14.48 34.59 -10.95
C LYS A 52 14.12 33.19 -10.47
N GLY A 53 13.31 32.44 -11.24
CA GLY A 53 12.89 31.08 -10.91
C GLY A 53 11.97 30.99 -9.70
N LEU A 54 11.11 31.99 -9.49
CA LEU A 54 10.16 32.05 -8.38
C LEU A 54 8.71 31.94 -8.85
N PRO A 55 7.84 31.26 -8.07
CA PRO A 55 8.15 30.51 -6.85
C PRO A 55 8.96 29.23 -7.14
N LYS A 56 9.90 28.88 -6.25
CA LYS A 56 10.75 27.69 -6.36
C LYS A 56 9.97 26.40 -6.04
N THR A 57 8.86 26.56 -5.36
CA THR A 57 8.07 25.48 -4.75
C THR A 57 6.71 25.46 -5.42
N GLY A 58 6.68 24.89 -6.61
CA GLY A 58 5.47 24.36 -7.22
C GLY A 58 5.85 23.00 -7.80
N ASP A 59 5.04 21.97 -7.55
CA ASP A 59 5.18 20.69 -8.23
C ASP A 59 5.04 20.95 -9.74
N VAL A 60 6.16 21.03 -10.45
CA VAL A 60 6.17 21.38 -11.88
C VAL A 60 5.47 20.23 -12.63
N GLY A 61 4.32 20.53 -13.23
CA GLY A 61 3.47 19.58 -13.94
C GLY A 61 3.84 19.55 -15.42
N PHE A 62 2.87 19.57 -16.33
CA PHE A 62 3.19 19.65 -17.77
C PHE A 62 3.59 21.05 -18.27
N GLU A 63 3.52 22.08 -17.41
CA GLU A 63 3.80 23.48 -17.81
C GLU A 63 5.26 23.70 -18.24
N ILE A 64 6.16 22.81 -17.84
CA ILE A 64 7.58 22.76 -18.23
C ILE A 64 7.78 22.53 -19.73
N PHE A 65 6.76 22.02 -20.44
CA PHE A 65 6.81 21.82 -21.88
C PHE A 65 6.26 22.99 -22.70
N ASP A 66 5.60 23.96 -22.06
CA ASP A 66 5.05 25.14 -22.73
C ASP A 66 6.16 26.13 -23.11
N GLU A 67 7.29 26.09 -22.40
CA GLU A 67 8.50 26.82 -22.75
C GLU A 67 9.26 26.08 -23.86
N GLY A 68 9.09 26.56 -25.09
CA GLY A 68 9.71 25.97 -26.29
C GLY A 68 11.24 25.98 -26.26
N ASN A 69 11.84 24.96 -25.66
CA ASN A 69 13.28 24.75 -25.65
C ASN A 69 13.71 23.91 -26.87
N PHE A 70 14.20 24.57 -27.91
CA PHE A 70 14.80 23.91 -29.07
C PHE A 70 16.21 23.41 -28.72
N GLY A 71 16.53 22.16 -29.09
CA GLY A 71 17.87 21.58 -28.90
C GLY A 71 18.10 20.82 -27.59
N ILE A 72 17.05 20.45 -26.85
CA ILE A 72 17.18 19.61 -25.65
C ILE A 72 17.60 18.17 -25.99
N SER A 73 18.43 17.58 -25.13
CA SER A 73 18.77 16.16 -25.21
C SER A 73 17.57 15.29 -24.86
N ASP A 74 17.47 14.12 -25.49
CA ASP A 74 16.48 13.07 -25.19
C ASP A 74 16.50 12.64 -23.71
N PHE A 75 17.69 12.65 -23.07
CA PHE A 75 17.79 12.43 -21.61
C PHE A 75 17.06 13.51 -20.80
N VAL A 76 17.22 14.77 -21.18
CA VAL A 76 16.56 15.91 -20.53
C VAL A 76 15.06 15.84 -20.76
N GLN A 77 14.62 15.53 -21.99
CA GLN A 77 13.20 15.38 -22.32
C GLN A 77 12.54 14.26 -21.50
N ARG A 78 13.19 13.11 -21.34
CA ARG A 78 12.69 12.02 -20.47
C ARG A 78 12.63 12.42 -19.00
N THR A 79 13.68 13.08 -18.50
CA THR A 79 13.72 13.56 -17.11
C THR A 79 12.58 14.54 -16.84
N ASN A 80 12.38 15.48 -17.76
CA ASN A 80 11.30 16.46 -17.71
C ASN A 80 9.92 15.81 -17.76
N HIS A 81 9.75 14.79 -18.60
CA HIS A 81 8.49 14.03 -18.68
C HIS A 81 8.18 13.29 -17.38
N THR A 82 9.18 12.64 -16.77
CA THR A 82 9.00 11.99 -15.46
C THR A 82 8.67 13.00 -14.36
N ARG A 83 9.35 14.16 -14.35
CA ARG A 83 9.06 15.25 -13.39
C ARG A 83 7.63 15.77 -13.55
N ALA A 84 7.19 16.01 -14.78
CA ALA A 84 5.83 16.45 -15.07
C ALA A 84 4.78 15.47 -14.55
N ILE A 85 4.96 14.16 -14.80
CA ILE A 85 4.06 13.12 -14.28
C ILE A 85 4.06 13.09 -12.75
N GLN A 86 5.22 13.20 -12.11
CA GLN A 86 5.31 13.26 -10.64
C GLN A 86 4.52 14.46 -10.09
N GLY A 87 4.62 15.62 -10.72
CA GLY A 87 3.89 16.82 -10.32
C GLY A 87 2.38 16.70 -10.52
N GLU A 88 1.92 16.19 -11.66
CA GLU A 88 0.49 15.96 -11.90
C GLU A 88 -0.11 14.90 -10.97
N LEU A 89 0.64 13.84 -10.69
CA LEU A 89 0.23 12.82 -9.72
C LEU A 89 0.12 13.40 -8.31
N ALA A 90 1.10 14.21 -7.89
CA ALA A 90 1.07 14.89 -6.60
C ALA A 90 -0.17 15.80 -6.47
N ARG A 91 -0.47 16.61 -7.50
CA ARG A 91 -1.67 17.47 -7.52
C ARG A 91 -2.95 16.65 -7.49
N THR A 92 -3.04 15.58 -8.28
CA THR A 92 -4.25 14.74 -8.34
C THR A 92 -4.51 14.03 -7.02
N ILE A 93 -3.47 13.48 -6.38
CA ILE A 93 -3.59 12.81 -5.08
C ILE A 93 -3.94 13.85 -3.99
N GLY A 94 -3.38 15.06 -4.06
CA GLY A 94 -3.72 16.16 -3.16
C GLY A 94 -5.16 16.68 -3.27
N MET A 95 -5.91 16.35 -4.33
CA MET A 95 -7.34 16.69 -4.45
C MET A 95 -8.26 15.74 -3.66
N MET A 96 -7.74 14.66 -3.07
CA MET A 96 -8.53 13.72 -2.29
C MET A 96 -8.84 14.29 -0.89
N ASP A 97 -10.08 14.18 -0.43
CA ASP A 97 -10.59 14.81 0.81
C ASP A 97 -9.74 14.58 2.09
N ALA A 98 -9.06 13.43 2.18
CA ALA A 98 -8.26 13.04 3.35
C ALA A 98 -6.78 13.45 3.26
N ILE A 99 -6.36 14.13 2.18
CA ILE A 99 -4.97 14.41 1.87
C ILE A 99 -4.78 15.92 1.73
N ARG A 100 -3.94 16.51 2.58
CA ARG A 100 -3.58 17.94 2.53
C ARG A 100 -2.55 18.21 1.44
N SER A 101 -1.55 17.35 1.33
CA SER A 101 -0.54 17.43 0.27
C SER A 101 0.03 16.04 -0.02
N ALA A 102 0.56 15.85 -1.22
CA ALA A 102 1.21 14.61 -1.61
C ALA A 102 2.49 14.91 -2.37
N LYS A 103 3.46 14.00 -2.29
CA LYS A 103 4.68 14.04 -3.08
C LYS A 103 4.94 12.66 -3.65
N VAL A 104 5.23 12.61 -4.95
CA VAL A 104 5.39 11.36 -5.69
C VAL A 104 6.80 11.26 -6.24
N PHE A 105 7.50 10.19 -5.89
CA PHE A 105 8.79 9.83 -6.46
C PHE A 105 8.58 8.64 -7.37
N VAL A 106 9.07 8.75 -8.61
CA VAL A 106 9.02 7.68 -9.61
C VAL A 106 10.45 7.38 -10.04
N VAL A 107 10.87 6.13 -9.88
CA VAL A 107 12.18 5.65 -10.30
C VAL A 107 11.95 4.76 -11.52
N LYS A 108 12.57 5.14 -12.64
CA LYS A 108 12.56 4.35 -13.86
C LYS A 108 14.02 4.08 -14.25
N PRO A 109 14.42 2.83 -14.40
CA PRO A 109 15.77 2.52 -14.82
C PRO A 109 16.03 2.97 -16.25
N GLU A 110 17.30 3.27 -16.54
CA GLU A 110 17.72 3.66 -17.87
C GLU A 110 17.64 2.46 -18.81
N ASN A 111 17.05 2.67 -19.99
CA ASN A 111 16.83 1.60 -20.95
C ASN A 111 18.16 1.24 -21.62
N ASN A 112 18.96 0.39 -20.98
CA ASN A 112 20.17 -0.14 -21.57
C ASN A 112 19.76 -1.24 -22.56
N LEU A 113 19.98 -1.04 -23.86
CA LEU A 113 19.65 -2.00 -24.92
C LEU A 113 20.47 -3.31 -24.85
N LEU A 114 21.29 -3.45 -23.81
CA LEU A 114 22.12 -4.61 -23.51
C LEU A 114 21.62 -5.17 -22.18
N LEU A 115 20.86 -6.27 -22.29
CA LEU A 115 20.32 -7.14 -21.24
C LEU A 115 20.61 -6.71 -19.80
N SER A 116 19.63 -6.11 -19.16
CA SER A 116 19.48 -6.23 -17.70
C SER A 116 18.28 -7.14 -17.46
N GLU A 117 18.54 -8.45 -17.44
CA GLU A 117 17.64 -9.45 -16.86
C GLU A 117 17.70 -9.40 -15.32
N ASP A 118 18.06 -8.26 -14.73
CA ASP A 118 18.01 -8.11 -13.27
C ASP A 118 16.55 -7.89 -12.87
N PRO A 119 15.92 -8.82 -12.13
CA PRO A 119 14.57 -8.64 -11.63
C PRO A 119 14.41 -7.43 -10.70
N ASN A 120 15.52 -6.84 -10.21
CA ASN A 120 15.51 -5.61 -9.42
C ASN A 120 15.47 -4.34 -10.28
N ASP A 121 15.67 -4.43 -11.59
CA ASP A 121 15.66 -3.28 -12.51
C ASP A 121 14.23 -2.98 -13.01
N ARG A 122 13.28 -2.92 -12.08
CA ARG A 122 11.86 -2.67 -12.37
C ARG A 122 11.46 -1.26 -11.94
N PRO A 123 10.64 -0.56 -12.73
CA PRO A 123 10.10 0.73 -12.31
C PRO A 123 9.33 0.62 -10.98
N SER A 124 9.61 1.56 -10.08
CA SER A 124 8.99 1.64 -8.76
C SER A 124 8.58 3.07 -8.44
N ALA A 125 7.69 3.22 -7.45
CA ALA A 125 7.26 4.54 -7.00
C ALA A 125 7.09 4.59 -5.49
N SER A 126 7.32 5.77 -4.92
CA SER A 126 7.06 6.07 -3.51
C SER A 126 6.20 7.32 -3.41
N VAL A 127 5.11 7.21 -2.68
CA VAL A 127 4.16 8.29 -2.47
C VAL A 127 4.21 8.67 -1.00
N TYR A 128 4.55 9.92 -0.73
CA TYR A 128 4.39 10.54 0.57
C TYR A 128 3.07 11.28 0.59
N VAL A 129 2.24 11.01 1.60
CA VAL A 129 0.98 11.72 1.81
C VAL A 129 0.99 12.41 3.16
N ASP A 130 0.58 13.67 3.16
CA ASP A 130 0.32 14.42 4.37
C ASP A 130 -1.19 14.48 4.59
N THR A 131 -1.68 13.75 5.57
CA THR A 131 -3.12 13.67 5.90
C THR A 131 -3.56 14.74 6.88
N GLY A 132 -2.63 15.57 7.37
CA GLY A 132 -2.92 16.58 8.39
C GLY A 132 -3.36 16.02 9.74
N GLY A 133 -3.04 14.75 10.02
CA GLY A 133 -3.43 14.06 11.26
C GLY A 133 -4.67 13.17 11.12
N ASN A 134 -5.28 13.12 9.94
CA ASN A 134 -6.33 12.15 9.64
C ASN A 134 -5.73 10.77 9.32
N THR A 135 -6.46 9.70 9.59
CA THR A 135 -6.08 8.36 9.15
C THR A 135 -6.59 8.09 7.75
N LEU A 136 -5.71 7.67 6.83
CA LEU A 136 -6.11 7.28 5.49
C LEU A 136 -6.63 5.83 5.51
N ASP A 137 -7.81 5.61 4.95
CA ASP A 137 -8.40 4.28 4.85
C ASP A 137 -7.73 3.45 3.73
N LYS A 138 -7.85 2.12 3.85
CA LYS A 138 -7.26 1.20 2.86
C LYS A 138 -7.82 1.39 1.46
N SER A 139 -9.05 1.89 1.29
CA SER A 139 -9.61 2.13 -0.05
C SER A 139 -8.85 3.27 -0.73
N ASN A 140 -8.63 4.38 -0.02
CA ASN A 140 -7.86 5.51 -0.53
C ASN A 140 -6.40 5.13 -0.81
N VAL A 141 -5.74 4.36 0.06
CA VAL A 141 -4.38 3.85 -0.21
C VAL A 141 -4.35 3.02 -1.50
N ASN A 142 -5.31 2.10 -1.67
CA ASN A 142 -5.40 1.28 -2.88
C ASN A 142 -5.67 2.11 -4.14
N ALA A 143 -6.49 3.16 -4.04
CA ALA A 143 -6.77 4.09 -5.13
C ALA A 143 -5.51 4.84 -5.56
N ILE A 144 -4.72 5.34 -4.60
CA ILE A 144 -3.43 5.99 -4.85
C ILE A 144 -2.47 5.04 -5.57
N GLN A 145 -2.30 3.81 -5.06
CA GLN A 145 -1.42 2.82 -5.70
C GLN A 145 -1.87 2.50 -7.13
N PHE A 146 -3.18 2.39 -7.36
CA PHE A 146 -3.74 2.11 -8.69
C PHE A 146 -3.52 3.29 -9.65
N LEU A 147 -3.74 4.52 -9.19
CA LEU A 147 -3.52 5.74 -9.98
C LEU A 147 -2.06 5.82 -10.44
N VAL A 148 -1.11 5.65 -9.51
CA VAL A 148 0.33 5.72 -9.81
C VAL A 148 0.76 4.60 -10.77
N ALA A 149 0.31 3.37 -10.53
CA ALA A 149 0.63 2.23 -11.38
C ALA A 149 0.08 2.39 -12.82
N ARG A 150 -1.04 3.09 -12.99
CA ARG A 150 -1.63 3.36 -14.31
C ARG A 150 -1.03 4.58 -15.01
N ALA A 151 -0.57 5.56 -14.24
CA ALA A 151 0.06 6.76 -14.78
C ALA A 151 1.50 6.51 -15.26
N VAL A 152 2.22 5.59 -14.63
CA VAL A 152 3.63 5.30 -14.97
C VAL A 152 3.76 3.93 -15.63
N LYS A 153 4.21 3.90 -16.88
CA LYS A 153 4.44 2.66 -17.62
C LYS A 153 5.46 1.77 -16.91
N GLY A 154 5.04 0.54 -16.61
CA GLY A 154 5.91 -0.51 -16.04
C GLY A 154 5.94 -0.54 -14.50
N VAL A 155 5.25 0.38 -13.83
CA VAL A 155 5.04 0.32 -12.37
C VAL A 155 3.85 -0.58 -12.07
N ASN A 156 4.03 -1.52 -11.14
CA ASN A 156 2.95 -2.38 -10.65
C ASN A 156 2.41 -1.85 -9.33
N LYS A 157 1.15 -2.16 -9.00
CA LYS A 157 0.55 -1.75 -7.72
C LYS A 157 1.38 -2.20 -6.51
N SER A 158 1.97 -3.40 -6.57
CA SER A 158 2.83 -3.96 -5.52
C SER A 158 4.16 -3.23 -5.34
N THR A 159 4.63 -2.48 -6.35
CA THR A 159 5.89 -1.71 -6.30
C THR A 159 5.66 -0.23 -5.96
N VAL A 160 4.43 0.14 -5.55
CA VAL A 160 4.09 1.49 -5.09
C VAL A 160 3.99 1.49 -3.57
N ALA A 161 4.98 2.09 -2.91
CA ALA A 161 4.97 2.33 -1.48
C ALA A 161 4.21 3.63 -1.17
N VAL A 162 3.31 3.61 -0.19
CA VAL A 162 2.56 4.79 0.28
C VAL A 162 2.85 5.00 1.75
N MET A 163 3.37 6.17 2.12
CA MET A 163 3.76 6.51 3.49
C MET A 163 3.05 7.78 3.94
N ASP A 164 2.67 7.85 5.22
CA ASP A 164 2.08 9.05 5.81
C ASP A 164 3.11 10.02 6.40
N ASN A 165 2.64 11.19 6.86
CA ASN A 165 3.44 12.21 7.52
C ASN A 165 3.93 11.82 8.92
N GLN A 166 3.48 10.68 9.47
CA GLN A 166 3.92 10.12 10.75
C GLN A 166 5.00 9.03 10.58
N GLY A 167 5.34 8.69 9.33
CA GLY A 167 6.31 7.65 9.00
C GLY A 167 5.73 6.24 8.95
N ASN A 168 4.41 6.08 8.96
CA ASN A 168 3.77 4.79 8.81
C ASN A 168 3.69 4.41 7.32
N LEU A 169 4.11 3.19 7.00
CA LEU A 169 3.85 2.59 5.71
C LEU A 169 2.37 2.16 5.65
N LEU A 170 1.60 2.78 4.78
CA LEU A 170 0.16 2.53 4.60
C LEU A 170 -0.12 1.46 3.53
N SER A 171 0.77 1.33 2.56
CA SER A 171 0.73 0.26 1.57
C SER A 171 1.12 -1.06 2.23
N ASP A 172 0.33 -2.12 2.02
CA ASP A 172 0.81 -3.48 2.25
C ASP A 172 1.96 -3.68 1.24
N GLU A 173 3.21 -3.64 1.73
CA GLU A 173 4.38 -3.97 0.91
C GLU A 173 4.20 -5.39 0.39
N GLY A 174 4.55 -5.60 -0.89
CA GLY A 174 4.28 -6.82 -1.65
C GLY A 174 5.05 -8.05 -1.18
N ASP A 175 5.00 -8.37 0.11
CA ASP A 175 5.40 -9.68 0.64
C ASP A 175 4.45 -10.80 0.17
N SER A 176 3.41 -10.44 -0.60
CA SER A 176 2.48 -11.34 -1.30
C SER A 176 3.13 -12.28 -2.30
N ASP A 177 4.34 -12.00 -2.79
CA ASP A 177 5.04 -12.87 -3.75
C ASP A 177 5.84 -14.01 -3.08
N GLY A 178 5.86 -14.06 -1.74
CA GLY A 178 6.46 -15.14 -0.96
C GLY A 178 5.43 -16.07 -0.31
N VAL A 179 5.86 -17.28 0.05
CA VAL A 179 5.08 -18.26 0.84
C VAL A 179 4.50 -17.61 2.11
N ALA A 180 5.23 -16.66 2.71
CA ALA A 180 4.80 -15.92 3.90
C ALA A 180 3.63 -14.95 3.62
N GLY A 181 3.61 -14.24 2.49
CA GLY A 181 2.49 -13.35 2.15
C GLY A 181 1.25 -14.08 1.66
N VAL A 182 1.41 -15.20 0.97
CA VAL A 182 0.28 -16.10 0.66
C VAL A 182 -0.35 -16.60 1.95
N ALA A 183 0.47 -17.05 2.92
CA ALA A 183 0.00 -17.45 4.24
C ALA A 183 -0.69 -16.29 5.00
N GLY A 184 -0.15 -15.07 4.92
CA GLY A 184 -0.74 -13.88 5.54
C GLY A 184 -2.08 -13.47 4.92
N GLN A 185 -2.21 -13.53 3.59
CA GLN A 185 -3.48 -13.29 2.89
C GLN A 185 -4.51 -14.35 3.24
N MET A 186 -4.09 -15.61 3.30
CA MET A 186 -4.92 -16.74 3.69
C MET A 186 -5.43 -16.56 5.12
N MET A 187 -4.57 -16.17 6.07
CA MET A 187 -4.99 -15.85 7.45
C MET A 187 -5.96 -14.67 7.52
N LYS A 188 -5.75 -13.60 6.72
CA LYS A 188 -6.71 -12.49 6.62
C LYS A 188 -8.07 -12.97 6.09
N ALA A 189 -8.07 -13.85 5.08
CA ALA A 189 -9.29 -14.46 4.54
C ALA A 189 -9.99 -15.34 5.59
N TYR A 190 -9.24 -16.06 6.42
CA TYR A 190 -9.76 -16.88 7.52
C TYR A 190 -10.52 -16.03 8.53
N GLN A 191 -9.86 -14.97 9.05
CA GLN A 191 -10.47 -14.04 9.98
C GLN A 191 -11.70 -13.33 9.39
N ALA A 192 -11.68 -13.01 8.09
CA ALA A 192 -12.81 -12.41 7.41
C ALA A 192 -14.01 -13.37 7.34
N GLN A 193 -13.78 -14.67 7.09
CA GLN A 193 -14.84 -15.69 7.11
C GLN A 193 -15.40 -15.91 8.51
N GLU A 194 -14.55 -16.01 9.52
CA GLU A 194 -14.96 -16.11 10.93
C GLU A 194 -15.86 -14.93 11.31
N ARG A 195 -15.39 -13.69 11.11
CA ARG A 195 -16.17 -12.47 11.38
C ARG A 195 -17.48 -12.41 10.61
N ARG A 196 -17.48 -12.87 9.36
CA ARG A 196 -18.71 -12.92 8.54
C ARG A 196 -19.73 -13.88 9.13
N LEU A 197 -19.29 -15.06 9.60
CA LEU A 197 -20.15 -16.05 10.24
C LEU A 197 -20.63 -15.56 11.61
N GLU A 198 -19.75 -14.96 12.42
CA GLU A 198 -20.10 -14.32 13.70
C GLU A 198 -21.21 -13.28 13.49
N ALA A 199 -20.98 -12.30 12.60
CA ALA A 199 -21.96 -11.27 12.29
C ALA A 199 -23.29 -11.83 11.76
N LYS A 200 -23.24 -12.91 10.97
CA LYS A 200 -24.46 -13.59 10.47
C LYS A 200 -25.27 -14.21 11.61
N ILE A 201 -24.61 -14.84 12.59
CA ILE A 201 -25.27 -15.42 13.76
C ILE A 201 -25.83 -14.31 14.66
N GLU A 202 -25.00 -13.31 14.98
CA GLU A 202 -25.38 -12.20 15.87
C GLU A 202 -26.56 -11.40 15.31
N THR A 203 -26.52 -11.02 14.02
CA THR A 203 -27.60 -10.25 13.40
C THR A 203 -28.91 -11.03 13.27
N MET A 204 -28.83 -12.36 13.11
CA MET A 204 -30.00 -13.24 13.11
C MET A 204 -30.63 -13.31 14.49
N LEU A 205 -29.83 -13.65 15.52
CA LEU A 205 -30.32 -13.87 16.87
C LEU A 205 -30.69 -12.56 17.59
N ALA A 206 -30.07 -11.43 17.23
CA ALA A 206 -30.41 -10.11 17.76
C ALA A 206 -31.88 -9.73 17.54
N ARG A 207 -32.53 -10.26 16.49
CA ARG A 207 -33.98 -10.03 16.27
C ARG A 207 -34.87 -10.75 17.28
N ILE A 208 -34.36 -11.79 17.94
CA ILE A 208 -35.11 -12.62 18.89
C ILE A 208 -34.81 -12.16 20.32
N VAL A 209 -33.53 -11.88 20.63
CA VAL A 209 -33.09 -11.64 22.01
C VAL A 209 -32.69 -10.20 22.30
N GLY A 210 -32.62 -9.35 21.28
CA GLY A 210 -32.20 -7.95 21.39
C GLY A 210 -30.77 -7.72 20.88
N LYS A 211 -30.50 -6.48 20.47
CA LYS A 211 -29.16 -6.02 20.09
C LYS A 211 -28.24 -6.09 21.32
N ASP A 212 -26.99 -6.50 21.12
CA ASP A 212 -25.96 -6.64 22.16
C ASP A 212 -26.26 -7.71 23.24
N GLN A 213 -27.29 -8.55 23.04
CA GLN A 213 -27.65 -9.68 23.92
C GLN A 213 -27.21 -11.05 23.37
N VAL A 214 -26.36 -11.04 22.34
CA VAL A 214 -25.77 -12.23 21.72
C VAL A 214 -24.29 -11.98 21.53
N VAL A 215 -23.47 -12.96 21.88
CA VAL A 215 -22.06 -12.99 21.49
C VAL A 215 -21.83 -14.32 20.79
N ALA A 216 -21.46 -14.26 19.52
CA ALA A 216 -21.10 -15.44 18.76
C ALA A 216 -19.59 -15.43 18.48
N ARG A 217 -18.95 -16.58 18.69
CA ARG A 217 -17.56 -16.81 18.26
C ARG A 217 -17.53 -18.00 17.34
N VAL A 218 -16.92 -17.83 16.17
CA VAL A 218 -16.81 -18.87 15.17
C VAL A 218 -15.36 -19.09 14.82
N SER A 219 -14.94 -20.34 14.81
CA SER A 219 -13.64 -20.76 14.30
C SER A 219 -13.84 -21.66 13.09
N VAL A 220 -13.06 -21.41 12.04
CA VAL A 220 -13.11 -22.20 10.80
C VAL A 220 -11.77 -22.90 10.60
N ASN A 221 -11.81 -24.21 10.41
CA ASN A 221 -10.64 -25.02 10.06
C ASN A 221 -10.61 -25.21 8.54
N LEU A 222 -9.47 -24.91 7.91
CA LEU A 222 -9.31 -24.86 6.45
C LEU A 222 -8.15 -25.75 6.02
N ASP A 223 -8.31 -26.45 4.90
CA ASP A 223 -7.24 -27.23 4.30
C ASP A 223 -6.25 -26.27 3.62
N THR A 224 -5.03 -26.21 4.17
CA THR A 224 -3.94 -25.39 3.62
C THR A 224 -3.18 -26.11 2.51
N ARG A 225 -3.50 -27.37 2.23
CA ARG A 225 -2.79 -28.15 1.22
C ARG A 225 -3.29 -27.76 -0.16
N SER A 226 -2.33 -27.54 -1.05
CA SER A 226 -2.58 -27.53 -2.48
C SER A 226 -2.09 -28.85 -3.05
N SER A 227 -2.91 -29.51 -3.88
CA SER A 227 -2.52 -30.74 -4.56
C SER A 227 -3.04 -30.75 -5.98
N THR A 228 -2.18 -31.14 -6.91
CA THR A 228 -2.58 -31.42 -8.29
C THR A 228 -2.67 -32.93 -8.45
N LEU A 229 -3.87 -33.43 -8.77
CA LEU A 229 -4.10 -34.83 -9.06
C LEU A 229 -4.18 -35.02 -10.57
N LEU A 230 -3.28 -35.83 -11.11
CA LEU A 230 -3.23 -36.20 -12.51
C LEU A 230 -3.71 -37.64 -12.64
N ASP A 231 -4.92 -37.83 -13.17
CA ASP A 231 -5.46 -39.14 -13.48
C ASP A 231 -5.33 -39.41 -14.98
N GLU A 232 -4.57 -40.44 -15.31
CA GLU A 232 -4.30 -40.86 -16.69
C GLU A 232 -4.89 -42.25 -16.91
N LYS A 233 -5.97 -42.30 -17.69
CA LYS A 233 -6.68 -43.53 -18.01
C LYS A 233 -6.57 -43.87 -19.48
N PHE A 234 -6.19 -45.12 -19.76
CA PHE A 234 -6.19 -45.70 -21.09
C PHE A 234 -7.42 -46.60 -21.25
N ASP A 235 -8.12 -46.46 -22.38
CA ASP A 235 -9.22 -47.37 -22.75
C ASP A 235 -8.70 -48.41 -23.76
N PRO A 236 -8.42 -49.65 -23.33
CA PRO A 236 -7.89 -50.68 -24.22
C PRO A 236 -8.89 -51.13 -25.31
N ASP A 237 -10.20 -50.92 -25.11
CA ASP A 237 -11.24 -51.37 -26.03
C ASP A 237 -11.53 -50.32 -27.13
N GLY A 238 -11.13 -49.07 -26.90
CA GLY A 238 -11.24 -47.96 -27.84
C GLY A 238 -10.06 -47.80 -28.80
N SER A 239 -9.31 -48.87 -29.09
CA SER A 239 -8.14 -48.81 -29.97
C SER A 239 -8.55 -48.55 -31.42
N VAL A 240 -8.06 -47.46 -32.03
CA VAL A 240 -8.30 -47.15 -33.44
C VAL A 240 -7.01 -47.42 -34.22
N PRO A 241 -7.03 -48.19 -35.33
CA PRO A 241 -5.84 -48.38 -36.15
C PRO A 241 -5.44 -47.03 -36.77
N ARG A 242 -4.23 -46.56 -36.46
CA ARG A 242 -3.68 -45.29 -36.97
C ARG A 242 -2.99 -45.48 -38.31
N THR A 243 -2.20 -46.55 -38.44
CA THR A 243 -1.50 -46.89 -39.68
C THR A 243 -1.58 -48.38 -39.91
N THR A 244 -1.84 -48.79 -41.15
CA THR A 244 -1.74 -50.19 -41.57
C THR A 244 -0.82 -50.23 -42.77
N THR A 245 0.30 -50.94 -42.63
CA THR A 245 1.22 -51.22 -43.73
C THR A 245 1.04 -52.68 -44.13
N THR A 246 0.66 -52.90 -45.38
CA THR A 246 0.55 -54.24 -45.96
C THR A 246 1.58 -54.37 -47.07
N ASP A 247 2.56 -55.23 -46.87
CA ASP A 247 3.55 -55.62 -47.88
C ASP A 247 3.08 -56.93 -48.52
N LYS A 248 2.81 -56.90 -49.83
CA LYS A 248 2.36 -58.07 -50.58
C LYS A 248 3.33 -58.35 -51.73
N ASP A 249 4.02 -59.48 -51.63
CA ASP A 249 4.87 -60.01 -52.69
C ASP A 249 4.14 -61.14 -53.41
N GLU A 250 3.90 -60.98 -54.71
CA GLU A 250 3.35 -62.02 -55.58
C GLU A 250 4.40 -62.39 -56.63
N ALA A 251 4.83 -63.66 -56.64
CA ALA A 251 5.74 -64.21 -57.63
C ALA A 251 5.02 -65.28 -58.44
N LYS A 252 4.99 -65.09 -59.76
CA LYS A 252 4.40 -66.03 -60.71
C LYS A 252 5.48 -66.55 -61.64
N THR A 253 5.81 -67.83 -61.53
CA THR A 253 6.81 -68.48 -62.38
C THR A 253 6.11 -69.45 -63.32
N VAL A 254 6.39 -69.32 -64.62
CA VAL A 254 5.87 -70.24 -65.65
C VAL A 254 7.08 -70.86 -66.35
N GLU A 255 7.22 -72.16 -66.23
CA GLU A 255 8.31 -72.91 -66.88
C GLU A 255 7.75 -73.72 -68.06
N THR A 256 8.32 -73.50 -69.25
CA THR A 256 7.96 -74.23 -70.49
C THR A 256 9.16 -75.04 -70.97
N GLN A 257 9.04 -76.36 -70.99
CA GLN A 257 10.15 -77.25 -71.37
C GLN A 257 10.11 -77.59 -72.89
N PRO A 258 11.18 -77.37 -73.66
CA PRO A 258 11.23 -77.77 -75.06
C PRO A 258 11.48 -79.28 -75.21
N GLN A 259 10.58 -79.94 -75.93
CA GLN A 259 10.56 -81.38 -76.20
C GLN A 259 11.68 -81.78 -77.17
N ASN A 260 12.68 -82.54 -76.71
CA ASN A 260 13.66 -83.18 -77.59
C ASN A 260 13.82 -84.67 -77.23
N ASN A 261 13.46 -85.53 -78.19
CA ASN A 261 13.43 -86.99 -78.09
C ASN A 261 14.81 -87.60 -78.36
N ALA A 262 15.38 -88.39 -77.44
CA ALA A 262 16.10 -89.64 -77.74
C ALA A 262 16.73 -90.31 -76.49
N THR A 263 16.29 -91.56 -76.26
CA THR A 263 17.10 -92.75 -75.94
C THR A 263 18.03 -92.74 -74.72
N GLY A 264 17.61 -93.39 -73.62
CA GLY A 264 18.53 -93.76 -72.53
C GLY A 264 17.86 -94.35 -71.27
N MET A 265 17.52 -95.63 -71.34
CA MET A 265 17.40 -96.66 -70.28
C MET A 265 17.29 -96.27 -68.78
N GLY A 266 16.31 -96.90 -68.11
CA GLY A 266 16.41 -97.30 -66.69
C GLY A 266 15.27 -96.81 -65.80
N ALA A 267 14.08 -97.44 -65.87
CA ALA A 267 13.67 -98.51 -64.94
C ALA A 267 13.11 -98.01 -63.59
N ASN A 268 11.77 -97.93 -63.49
CA ASN A 268 10.97 -98.71 -62.54
C ASN A 268 9.49 -98.28 -62.67
N VAL A 269 8.72 -99.02 -63.47
CA VAL A 269 7.24 -99.00 -63.44
C VAL A 269 6.78 -100.42 -63.12
N PRO A 270 5.73 -100.57 -62.32
CA PRO A 270 4.67 -101.50 -62.72
C PRO A 270 3.39 -100.68 -63.03
N ASN A 271 3.19 -100.29 -64.28
CA ASN A 271 2.46 -101.00 -65.34
C ASN A 271 0.96 -100.65 -65.32
N VAL A 272 0.60 -99.52 -65.92
CA VAL A 272 -0.03 -99.32 -67.25
C VAL A 272 -1.56 -99.27 -67.23
N SER A 273 -2.08 -98.26 -67.89
CA SER A 273 -3.06 -98.46 -68.96
C SER A 273 -2.70 -97.46 -70.05
N GLN A 274 -2.33 -97.97 -71.22
CA GLN A 274 -2.35 -97.24 -72.47
C GLN A 274 -3.80 -96.80 -72.73
N ASP A 275 -4.03 -95.54 -73.04
CA ASP A 275 -4.56 -95.15 -74.35
C ASP A 275 -4.59 -93.62 -74.52
N ALA A 276 -4.64 -93.19 -75.78
CA ALA A 276 -4.89 -91.83 -76.25
C ALA A 276 -3.73 -90.80 -76.21
N THR A 277 -3.02 -90.80 -77.34
CA THR A 277 -2.70 -89.62 -78.19
C THR A 277 -3.19 -88.23 -77.76
N MET A 278 -2.30 -87.24 -77.97
CA MET A 278 -2.44 -85.77 -77.85
C MET A 278 -2.28 -85.23 -76.44
N GLN A 279 -1.05 -84.82 -76.09
CA GLN A 279 -0.79 -84.14 -74.83
C GLN A 279 -0.16 -82.78 -75.12
N ASP A 280 -0.94 -81.73 -74.86
CA ASP A 280 -0.52 -80.34 -74.75
C ASP A 280 0.74 -80.23 -73.87
N PRO A 281 1.66 -79.29 -74.13
CA PRO A 281 2.85 -79.14 -73.32
C PRO A 281 2.46 -78.90 -71.84
N ILE A 282 3.04 -79.69 -70.95
CA ILE A 282 2.89 -79.52 -69.50
C ILE A 282 3.52 -78.16 -69.13
N MET A 283 2.68 -77.15 -68.89
CA MET A 283 3.10 -75.89 -68.28
C MET A 283 3.07 -76.04 -66.76
N ALA A 284 4.24 -76.00 -66.14
CA ALA A 284 4.33 -75.88 -64.69
C ALA A 284 4.25 -74.38 -64.34
N GLN A 285 3.18 -73.98 -63.67
CA GLN A 285 3.00 -72.64 -63.15
C GLN A 285 3.04 -72.72 -61.62
N SER A 286 3.94 -71.97 -60.99
CA SER A 286 3.93 -71.75 -59.55
C SER A 286 3.56 -70.31 -59.26
N ASP A 287 2.61 -70.14 -58.35
CA ASP A 287 2.20 -68.85 -57.81
C ASP A 287 2.58 -68.86 -56.31
N GLU A 288 3.48 -67.97 -55.89
CA GLU A 288 3.82 -67.74 -54.49
C GLU A 288 3.32 -66.36 -54.09
N THR A 289 2.58 -66.29 -52.99
CA THR A 289 2.10 -65.03 -52.43
C THR A 289 2.51 -64.94 -50.98
N ARG A 290 3.25 -63.88 -50.63
CA ARG A 290 3.60 -63.52 -49.26
C ARG A 290 2.94 -62.19 -48.91
N GLU A 291 2.14 -62.18 -47.86
CA GLU A 291 1.54 -60.97 -47.32
C GLU A 291 2.01 -60.76 -45.88
N SER A 292 2.54 -59.59 -45.58
CA SER A 292 2.85 -59.14 -44.22
C SER A 292 2.04 -57.89 -43.91
N LYS A 293 1.31 -57.89 -42.80
CA LYS A 293 0.47 -56.78 -42.37
C LYS A 293 0.88 -56.33 -40.97
N THR A 294 1.34 -55.08 -40.85
CA THR A 294 1.61 -54.43 -39.56
C THR A 294 0.57 -53.34 -39.34
N THR A 295 -0.09 -53.35 -38.19
CA THR A 295 -1.12 -52.35 -37.83
C THR A 295 -0.73 -51.68 -36.51
N ASP A 296 -0.52 -50.37 -36.57
CA ASP A 296 -0.27 -49.53 -35.39
C ASP A 296 -1.62 -49.03 -34.85
N PHE A 297 -1.85 -49.20 -33.55
CA PHE A 297 -3.07 -48.72 -32.89
C PHE A 297 -2.77 -47.49 -32.06
N GLU A 298 -3.70 -46.53 -32.07
CA GLU A 298 -3.73 -45.43 -31.12
C GLU A 298 -4.79 -45.75 -30.05
N ILE A 299 -4.36 -45.80 -28.79
CA ILE A 299 -5.22 -46.08 -27.64
C ILE A 299 -5.75 -44.76 -27.13
N SER A 300 -7.06 -44.66 -26.90
CA SER A 300 -7.61 -43.42 -26.37
C SER A 300 -7.06 -43.15 -24.95
N ARG A 301 -6.58 -41.91 -24.75
CA ARG A 301 -6.02 -41.43 -23.50
C ARG A 301 -6.95 -40.37 -22.94
N THR A 302 -7.48 -40.60 -21.74
CA THR A 302 -8.21 -39.57 -20.99
C THR A 302 -7.30 -39.04 -19.90
N LEU A 303 -6.98 -37.75 -20.01
CA LEU A 303 -6.22 -37.02 -18.99
C LEU A 303 -7.18 -36.16 -18.18
N LYS A 304 -7.29 -36.44 -16.89
CA LYS A 304 -8.04 -35.59 -15.95
C LYS A 304 -7.04 -34.92 -15.02
N GLU A 305 -6.88 -33.62 -15.17
CA GLU A 305 -6.12 -32.77 -14.24
C GLU A 305 -7.10 -32.11 -13.28
N GLU A 306 -6.97 -32.42 -11.99
CA GLU A 306 -7.77 -31.84 -10.92
C GLU A 306 -6.85 -31.08 -9.97
N MET A 307 -6.97 -29.75 -9.96
CA MET A 307 -6.21 -28.88 -9.07
C MET A 307 -7.04 -28.56 -7.83
N GLN A 308 -6.59 -29.03 -6.67
CA GLN A 308 -7.17 -28.68 -5.38
C GLN A 308 -6.48 -27.41 -4.86
N GLU A 309 -7.24 -26.31 -4.87
CA GLU A 309 -6.79 -25.04 -4.31
C GLU A 309 -6.83 -25.09 -2.78
N PRO A 310 -5.85 -24.46 -2.11
CA PRO A 310 -5.85 -24.35 -0.65
C PRO A 310 -6.96 -23.39 -0.21
N GLY A 311 -7.63 -23.70 0.90
CA GLY A 311 -8.74 -22.88 1.45
C GLY A 311 -10.11 -23.57 1.46
N ALA A 312 -10.18 -24.87 1.17
CA ALA A 312 -11.39 -25.66 1.43
C ALA A 312 -11.67 -25.74 2.93
N ILE A 313 -12.94 -25.64 3.35
CA ILE A 313 -13.29 -25.72 4.78
C ILE A 313 -13.34 -27.19 5.20
N ILE A 314 -12.57 -27.57 6.22
CA ILE A 314 -12.57 -28.91 6.82
C ILE A 314 -13.57 -28.99 7.99
N GLY A 315 -13.73 -27.89 8.74
CA GLY A 315 -14.56 -27.90 9.93
C GLY A 315 -14.94 -26.51 10.40
N ARG A 316 -15.98 -26.44 11.22
CA ARG A 316 -16.50 -25.20 11.80
C ARG A 316 -16.86 -25.44 13.26
N SER A 317 -16.41 -24.55 14.13
CA SER A 317 -16.82 -24.54 15.54
C SER A 317 -17.50 -23.22 15.84
N ALA A 318 -18.68 -23.25 16.43
CA ALA A 318 -19.39 -22.05 16.86
C ALA A 318 -19.76 -22.15 18.34
N ALA A 319 -19.41 -21.13 19.10
CA ALA A 319 -19.85 -20.92 20.48
C ALA A 319 -20.75 -19.69 20.51
N VAL A 320 -22.00 -19.89 20.91
CA VAL A 320 -23.00 -18.82 20.98
C VAL A 320 -23.43 -18.66 22.42
N LEU A 321 -23.22 -17.45 22.94
CA LEU A 321 -23.70 -17.05 24.25
C LEU A 321 -24.88 -16.11 24.07
N ILE A 322 -25.95 -16.38 24.81
CA ILE A 322 -27.18 -15.62 24.75
C ILE A 322 -27.47 -15.10 26.15
N ALA A 323 -27.83 -13.82 26.25
CA ALA A 323 -28.19 -13.25 27.53
C ALA A 323 -29.48 -13.88 28.06
N LYS A 324 -29.51 -14.10 29.37
CA LYS A 324 -30.69 -14.58 30.09
C LYS A 324 -31.85 -13.58 29.99
N GLY A 325 -33.00 -14.05 29.53
CA GLY A 325 -34.23 -13.25 29.52
C GLY A 325 -34.85 -13.09 30.91
N GLU A 326 -35.95 -12.34 31.03
CA GLU A 326 -36.72 -12.21 32.29
C GLU A 326 -37.14 -13.58 32.84
N THR A 327 -37.48 -14.50 31.94
CA THR A 327 -37.67 -15.92 32.23
C THR A 327 -36.57 -16.74 31.55
N PRO A 328 -35.93 -17.70 32.25
CA PRO A 328 -35.01 -18.65 31.62
C PRO A 328 -35.69 -19.36 30.44
N ARG A 329 -34.97 -19.54 29.33
CA ARG A 329 -35.51 -20.22 28.16
C ARG A 329 -35.65 -21.72 28.43
N THR A 330 -36.66 -22.34 27.82
CA THR A 330 -36.82 -23.80 27.92
C THR A 330 -35.78 -24.51 27.06
N THR A 331 -35.55 -25.80 27.34
CA THR A 331 -34.63 -26.62 26.55
C THR A 331 -35.05 -26.70 25.08
N GLU A 332 -36.35 -26.76 24.78
CA GLU A 332 -36.83 -26.78 23.38
C GLU A 332 -36.51 -25.48 22.63
N GLN A 333 -36.55 -24.33 23.32
CA GLN A 333 -36.19 -23.04 22.73
C GLN A 333 -34.70 -22.96 22.42
N ILE A 334 -33.86 -23.46 23.34
CA ILE A 334 -32.41 -23.53 23.13
C ILE A 334 -32.08 -24.46 21.95
N ASP A 335 -32.77 -25.60 21.84
CA ASP A 335 -32.59 -26.53 20.72
C ASP A 335 -33.04 -25.93 19.38
N SER A 336 -34.12 -25.14 19.38
CA SER A 336 -34.55 -24.42 18.18
C SER A 336 -33.51 -23.39 17.73
N ILE A 337 -32.94 -22.64 18.68
CA ILE A 337 -31.86 -21.68 18.41
C ILE A 337 -30.60 -22.40 17.92
N HIS A 338 -30.23 -23.52 18.54
CA HIS A 338 -29.11 -24.35 18.11
C HIS A 338 -29.27 -24.79 16.66
N ASN A 339 -30.43 -25.34 16.30
CA ASN A 339 -30.73 -25.72 14.92
C ASN A 339 -30.68 -24.53 13.94
N ALA A 340 -31.16 -23.36 14.35
CA ALA A 340 -31.08 -22.15 13.54
C ALA A 340 -29.61 -21.73 13.31
N VAL A 341 -28.76 -21.79 14.34
CA VAL A 341 -27.32 -21.50 14.22
C VAL A 341 -26.64 -22.52 13.30
N VAL A 342 -26.91 -23.82 13.46
CA VAL A 342 -26.39 -24.89 12.59
C VAL A 342 -26.76 -24.65 11.12
N ASN A 343 -27.98 -24.18 10.86
CA ASN A 343 -28.43 -23.82 9.51
C ASN A 343 -27.75 -22.52 9.02
N ALA A 344 -27.56 -21.53 9.90
CA ALA A 344 -26.93 -20.26 9.58
C ALA A 344 -25.46 -20.43 9.15
N ILE A 345 -24.73 -21.29 9.84
CA ILE A 345 -23.34 -21.64 9.49
C ILE A 345 -23.25 -22.53 8.26
N GLY A 346 -24.36 -23.06 7.74
CA GLY A 346 -24.39 -23.88 6.53
C GLY A 346 -23.83 -25.29 6.72
N ALA A 347 -23.97 -25.87 7.92
CA ALA A 347 -23.48 -27.23 8.20
C ALA A 347 -24.36 -28.35 7.62
N ARG A 348 -25.53 -28.01 7.04
CA ARG A 348 -26.46 -28.96 6.41
C ARG A 348 -26.16 -29.22 4.93
N PHE A 349 -25.24 -28.47 4.32
CA PHE A 349 -24.81 -28.78 2.95
C PHE A 349 -23.93 -30.01 3.01
N ASP A 350 -24.34 -31.05 2.29
CA ASP A 350 -23.93 -32.46 2.31
C ASP A 350 -22.45 -32.70 1.92
N GLN A 351 -21.53 -32.01 2.57
CA GLN A 351 -20.11 -32.37 2.56
C GLN A 351 -19.91 -33.33 3.73
N VAL A 352 -19.89 -34.62 3.37
CA VAL A 352 -19.88 -35.81 4.23
C VAL A 352 -18.77 -35.83 5.30
N ASP A 353 -17.83 -34.89 5.28
CA ASP A 353 -16.64 -34.85 6.15
C ASP A 353 -16.48 -33.56 6.98
N LEU A 354 -17.44 -32.62 6.96
CA LEU A 354 -17.33 -31.39 7.75
C LEU A 354 -17.57 -31.64 9.24
N THR A 355 -16.51 -31.62 10.04
CA THR A 355 -16.64 -31.64 11.50
C THR A 355 -17.24 -30.31 11.98
N THR A 356 -18.53 -30.33 12.31
CA THR A 356 -19.24 -29.16 12.84
C THR A 356 -19.53 -29.35 14.32
N HIS A 357 -19.13 -28.39 15.14
CA HIS A 357 -19.51 -28.33 16.56
C HIS A 357 -20.18 -26.99 16.85
N VAL A 358 -21.40 -27.02 17.36
CA VAL A 358 -22.14 -25.82 17.77
C VAL A 358 -22.57 -25.98 19.22
N THR A 359 -22.24 -24.98 20.03
CA THR A 359 -22.68 -24.89 21.43
C THR A 359 -23.47 -23.60 21.61
N VAL A 360 -24.58 -23.70 22.34
CA VAL A 360 -25.42 -22.55 22.68
C VAL A 360 -25.63 -22.58 24.18
N HIS A 361 -25.26 -21.50 24.86
CA HIS A 361 -25.44 -21.35 26.31
C HIS A 361 -26.14 -20.05 26.64
N GLU A 362 -27.13 -20.13 27.52
CA GLU A 362 -27.74 -18.97 28.14
C GLU A 362 -26.92 -18.58 29.37
N VAL A 363 -26.45 -17.35 29.41
CA VAL A 363 -25.60 -16.83 30.50
C VAL A 363 -26.06 -15.42 30.88
N GLU A 364 -25.72 -15.00 32.09
CA GLU A 364 -25.95 -13.63 32.53
C GLU A 364 -24.80 -12.74 32.04
N PHE A 365 -25.11 -11.79 31.17
CA PHE A 365 -24.11 -10.82 30.71
C PHE A 365 -23.93 -9.76 31.79
N LEU A 366 -22.69 -9.56 32.21
CA LEU A 366 -22.36 -8.37 32.97
C LEU A 366 -22.58 -7.16 32.06
N PRO A 367 -23.22 -6.09 32.54
CA PRO A 367 -23.27 -4.85 31.77
C PRO A 367 -21.84 -4.50 31.42
N ALA A 368 -21.57 -4.27 30.14
CA ALA A 368 -20.26 -3.80 29.70
C ALA A 368 -19.93 -2.60 30.60
N PHE A 369 -18.88 -2.72 31.41
CA PHE A 369 -18.42 -1.64 32.25
C PHE A 369 -17.93 -0.55 31.30
N VAL A 370 -18.84 0.31 30.90
CA VAL A 370 -18.51 1.60 30.31
C VAL A 370 -17.85 2.33 31.45
N GLY A 371 -16.52 2.24 31.52
CA GLY A 371 -15.76 3.07 32.44
C GLY A 371 -16.20 4.53 32.28
N PRO A 372 -16.00 5.37 33.31
CA PRO A 372 -16.57 6.72 33.37
C PRO A 372 -16.30 7.58 32.13
N ALA A 373 -15.32 7.26 31.27
CA ALA A 373 -15.06 7.94 30.02
C ALA A 373 -16.23 7.94 28.99
N GLY A 374 -17.09 6.92 28.94
CA GLY A 374 -18.12 6.83 27.89
C GLY A 374 -19.38 7.66 28.17
N GLU A 375 -19.85 7.68 29.41
CA GLU A 375 -21.00 8.52 29.81
C GLU A 375 -20.60 9.95 30.18
N THR A 376 -19.37 10.17 30.65
CA THR A 376 -18.90 11.53 30.97
C THR A 376 -18.70 12.37 29.72
N LEU A 377 -18.33 11.82 28.56
CA LEU A 377 -18.16 12.62 27.34
C LEU A 377 -19.47 13.30 26.92
N ASN A 378 -20.58 12.54 26.90
CA ASN A 378 -21.89 13.07 26.53
C ASN A 378 -22.44 14.06 27.57
N GLN A 379 -22.17 13.86 28.86
CA GLN A 379 -22.54 14.82 29.91
C GLN A 379 -21.64 16.07 29.92
N PHE A 380 -20.33 15.93 29.69
CA PHE A 380 -19.40 17.06 29.61
C PHE A 380 -19.75 17.96 28.43
N GLN A 381 -20.11 17.36 27.29
CA GLN A 381 -20.47 18.11 26.10
C GLN A 381 -21.77 18.89 26.30
N HIS A 382 -22.76 18.31 26.99
CA HIS A 382 -23.99 19.02 27.36
C HIS A 382 -23.74 20.14 28.40
N ILE A 383 -22.83 19.94 29.35
CA ILE A 383 -22.40 20.98 30.30
C ILE A 383 -21.64 22.10 29.58
N LEU A 384 -20.74 21.78 28.64
CA LEU A 384 -20.00 22.77 27.85
C LEU A 384 -20.93 23.58 26.94
N ASP A 385 -21.93 22.96 26.31
CA ASP A 385 -22.87 23.69 25.45
C ASP A 385 -23.85 24.57 26.25
N THR A 386 -24.26 24.10 27.44
CA THR A 386 -25.23 24.83 28.28
C THR A 386 -24.57 25.93 29.13
N TYR A 387 -23.38 25.65 29.69
CA TYR A 387 -22.68 26.58 30.60
C TYR A 387 -21.48 27.28 29.94
N GLY A 388 -21.00 26.83 28.79
CA GLY A 388 -19.87 27.44 28.06
C GLY A 388 -20.02 28.94 27.78
N PRO A 389 -21.19 29.44 27.33
CA PRO A 389 -21.41 30.87 27.13
C PRO A 389 -21.31 31.68 28.42
N HIS A 390 -21.79 31.13 29.54
CA HIS A 390 -21.72 31.78 30.84
C HIS A 390 -20.32 31.73 31.47
N LEU A 391 -19.61 30.61 31.27
CA LEU A 391 -18.25 30.42 31.78
C LEU A 391 -17.24 31.36 31.09
N LYS A 392 -17.41 31.60 29.78
CA LYS A 392 -16.61 32.58 29.02
C LYS A 392 -16.76 34.01 29.55
N ASN A 393 -17.99 34.41 29.90
CA ASN A 393 -18.26 35.73 30.46
C ASN A 393 -17.72 35.89 31.89
N LEU A 394 -17.81 34.84 32.71
CA LEU A 394 -17.25 34.83 34.06
C LEU A 394 -15.71 34.96 34.04
N LEU A 395 -15.05 34.24 33.13
CA LEU A 395 -13.60 34.31 32.93
C LEU A 395 -13.13 35.72 32.55
N GLY A 396 -13.89 36.42 31.70
CA GLY A 396 -13.60 37.81 31.35
C GLY A 396 -13.68 38.77 32.55
N ILE A 397 -14.66 38.58 33.44
CA ILE A 397 -14.82 39.40 34.65
C ILE A 397 -13.68 39.14 35.64
N VAL A 398 -13.31 37.88 35.86
CA VAL A 398 -12.19 37.51 36.74
C VAL A 398 -10.87 38.08 36.23
N LEU A 399 -10.63 38.04 34.91
CA LEU A 399 -9.44 38.63 34.30
C LEU A 399 -9.41 40.16 34.44
N ALA A 400 -10.55 40.83 34.27
CA ALA A 400 -10.66 42.28 34.47
C ALA A 400 -10.38 42.69 35.92
N ILE A 401 -10.88 41.93 36.90
CA ILE A 401 -10.61 42.14 38.33
C ILE A 401 -9.12 41.94 38.63
N ALA A 402 -8.50 40.90 38.07
CA ALA A 402 -7.08 40.64 38.25
C ALA A 402 -6.21 41.79 37.72
N ILE A 403 -6.51 42.30 36.52
CA ILE A 403 -5.83 43.46 35.93
C ILE A 403 -6.04 44.71 36.79
N PHE A 404 -7.25 44.94 37.29
CA PHE A 404 -7.57 46.08 38.15
C PHE A 404 -6.81 46.04 39.49
N VAL A 405 -6.67 44.87 40.09
CA VAL A 405 -5.88 44.68 41.33
C VAL A 405 -4.39 44.96 41.08
N VAL A 406 -3.85 44.52 39.95
CA VAL A 406 -2.46 44.81 39.55
C VAL A 406 -2.26 46.32 39.32
N PHE A 407 -3.21 46.98 38.66
CA PHE A 407 -3.19 48.43 38.42
C PHE A 407 -3.21 49.25 39.73
N LEU A 408 -4.10 48.90 40.68
CA LEU A 408 -4.14 49.53 42.01
C LEU A 408 -2.84 49.35 42.79
N ARG A 409 -2.16 48.21 42.60
CA ARG A 409 -0.89 47.92 43.26
C ARG A 409 0.26 48.76 42.68
N MET A 410 0.21 49.10 41.38
CA MET A 410 1.17 50.02 40.76
C MET A 410 0.99 51.47 41.22
N LEU A 411 -0.26 51.94 41.35
CA LEU A 411 -0.55 53.31 41.78
C LEU A 411 -0.06 53.62 43.20
N LYS A 412 -0.09 52.63 44.11
CA LYS A 412 0.46 52.80 45.47
C LYS A 412 1.98 52.95 45.53
N LYS A 413 2.71 52.64 44.44
CA LYS A 413 4.19 52.73 44.40
C LYS A 413 4.70 54.07 43.87
N PHE A 414 3.84 54.98 43.42
CA PHE A 414 4.24 56.33 43.04
C PHE A 414 3.99 57.31 44.20
N LYS A 415 5.05 57.67 44.93
CA LYS A 415 5.08 58.90 45.74
C LYS A 415 5.99 59.92 45.02
N PRO A 416 5.57 61.19 44.89
CA PRO A 416 6.37 62.22 44.24
C PRO A 416 7.62 62.54 45.09
N SER A 417 8.79 62.51 44.46
CA SER A 417 10.06 62.87 45.09
C SER A 417 10.17 64.39 45.16
N GLU A 418 10.15 64.93 46.38
CA GLU A 418 10.64 66.29 46.64
C GLU A 418 12.17 66.27 46.57
N ALA A 419 12.72 67.35 45.99
CA ALA A 419 14.13 67.61 45.90
C ALA A 419 14.63 68.20 47.22
N GLU A 420 15.73 67.69 47.76
CA GLU A 420 16.54 68.48 48.68
C GLU A 420 18.03 68.15 48.55
N VAL A 421 18.79 69.24 48.46
CA VAL A 421 20.21 69.40 48.21
C VAL A 421 20.96 69.19 49.52
N GLN A 422 22.04 68.39 49.52
CA GLN A 422 22.99 68.34 50.62
C GLN A 422 24.35 68.92 50.21
N VAL A 423 24.73 69.91 51.01
CA VAL A 423 25.92 70.76 50.98
C VAL A 423 27.11 70.00 51.57
N LEU A 424 28.31 70.22 51.01
CA LEU A 424 29.60 69.68 51.50
C LEU A 424 30.01 70.32 52.83
N ASP A 425 30.72 69.55 53.67
CA ASP A 425 31.89 69.96 54.50
C ASP A 425 32.66 68.66 54.86
N GLU A 426 33.91 68.48 54.41
CA GLU A 426 35.19 68.84 55.07
C GLU A 426 35.53 67.98 56.31
N ASP A 427 35.94 66.73 56.06
CA ASP A 427 37.17 66.13 56.61
C ASP A 427 37.30 64.67 56.15
N ASP A 428 38.01 64.47 55.04
CA ASP A 428 38.78 63.24 54.74
C ASP A 428 39.73 63.51 53.56
N GLN A 429 40.45 64.64 53.63
CA GLN A 429 41.61 64.92 52.78
C GLN A 429 42.88 64.43 53.47
N GLN A 430 43.01 63.12 53.64
CA GLN A 430 44.32 62.52 53.94
C GLN A 430 44.51 61.15 53.26
N MET A 431 44.14 61.04 51.98
CA MET A 431 44.68 60.00 51.09
C MET A 431 44.79 60.53 49.66
N LEU A 432 45.58 61.59 49.48
CA LEU A 432 45.93 62.09 48.16
C LEU A 432 47.34 61.65 47.78
N SER A 433 47.34 60.79 46.75
CA SER A 433 48.30 60.70 45.65
C SER A 433 49.02 59.36 45.54
N GLY A 434 48.97 58.80 44.33
CA GLY A 434 49.96 57.85 43.87
C GLY A 434 49.42 56.51 43.36
N THR A 435 48.76 56.54 42.20
CA THR A 435 49.03 55.69 41.02
C THR A 435 49.29 54.18 41.14
N ARG A 436 48.74 53.47 40.13
CA ARG A 436 49.05 52.10 39.61
C ARG A 436 48.17 50.99 40.19
N SER A 437 47.66 50.04 39.42
CA SER A 437 47.59 49.82 37.96
C SER A 437 46.62 48.64 37.77
N LEU A 438 45.85 48.64 36.68
CA LEU A 438 45.20 47.42 36.19
C LEU A 438 46.26 46.33 35.95
N GLY A 439 45.89 45.08 36.25
CA GLY A 439 46.67 43.89 35.92
C GLY A 439 45.75 42.70 35.66
N SER A 440 45.52 42.45 34.37
CA SER A 440 45.32 41.15 33.70
C SER A 440 44.70 39.97 34.46
N GLY A 441 43.56 39.48 33.95
CA GLY A 441 43.20 38.06 34.05
C GLY A 441 41.71 37.78 34.23
N LEU A 442 40.94 37.78 33.14
CA LEU A 442 39.70 37.01 33.09
C LEU A 442 40.10 35.53 32.98
N THR A 443 39.91 34.76 34.05
CA THR A 443 40.16 33.32 34.02
C THR A 443 39.00 32.59 33.33
N PRO A 444 39.25 31.45 32.63
CA PRO A 444 38.21 30.67 31.95
C PRO A 444 37.08 30.20 32.88
N GLU A 445 37.37 29.99 34.17
CA GLU A 445 36.39 29.59 35.18
C GLU A 445 35.37 30.69 35.47
N LEU A 446 35.78 31.97 35.51
CA LEU A 446 34.87 33.09 35.77
C LEU A 446 33.91 33.35 34.60
N LEU A 447 34.32 32.97 33.38
CA LEU A 447 33.48 33.06 32.18
C LEU A 447 32.45 31.92 32.13
N ASN A 448 32.82 30.72 32.59
CA ASN A 448 31.91 29.58 32.65
C ASN A 448 30.80 29.79 33.70
N ASP A 449 31.13 30.38 34.86
CA ASP A 449 30.12 30.73 35.88
C ASP A 449 29.16 31.81 35.39
N LEU A 450 29.64 32.82 34.65
CA LEU A 450 28.79 33.89 34.11
C LEU A 450 27.83 33.40 33.02
N ILE A 451 28.22 32.38 32.25
CA ILE A 451 27.38 31.74 31.22
C ILE A 451 26.24 30.94 31.85
N GLN A 452 26.48 30.29 32.99
CA GLN A 452 25.44 29.51 33.69
C GLN A 452 24.42 30.39 34.40
N GLU A 453 24.83 31.53 34.96
CA GLU A 453 23.93 32.36 35.76
C GLU A 453 23.08 33.32 34.94
N LYS A 454 23.62 33.91 33.86
CA LYS A 454 22.91 34.92 33.03
C LYS A 454 23.35 34.88 31.56
N PRO A 455 22.74 34.01 30.73
CA PRO A 455 23.15 33.84 29.32
C PRO A 455 23.00 35.13 28.48
N ASP A 456 22.04 35.99 28.81
CA ASP A 456 21.73 37.19 28.02
C ASP A 456 22.83 38.27 28.10
N ASN A 457 23.65 38.28 29.17
CA ASN A 457 24.67 39.30 29.39
C ASN A 457 26.05 38.94 28.82
N VAL A 458 26.24 37.70 28.38
CA VAL A 458 27.53 37.16 27.88
C VAL A 458 27.96 37.87 26.60
N SER A 459 27.01 38.20 25.72
CA SER A 459 27.26 38.91 24.46
C SER A 459 27.82 40.33 24.67
N THR A 460 27.39 41.01 25.75
CA THR A 460 27.83 42.38 26.06
C THR A 460 29.23 42.37 26.70
N ALA A 461 29.53 41.36 27.52
CA ALA A 461 30.85 41.18 28.10
C ALA A 461 31.90 40.78 27.06
N LEU A 462 31.58 39.86 26.14
CA LEU A 462 32.44 39.49 25.01
C LEU A 462 32.70 40.66 24.06
N ARG A 463 31.68 41.48 23.80
CA ARG A 463 31.81 42.68 22.96
C ARG A 463 32.76 43.71 23.59
N ARG A 464 32.67 43.95 24.91
CA ARG A 464 33.63 44.82 25.62
C ARG A 464 35.04 44.27 25.66
N TYR A 465 35.22 42.95 25.79
CA TYR A 465 36.53 42.32 25.75
C TYR A 465 37.19 42.47 24.36
N LEU A 466 36.44 42.22 23.29
CA LEU A 466 36.89 42.44 21.91
C LEU A 466 37.21 43.91 21.61
N GLU A 467 36.42 44.85 22.13
CA GLU A 467 36.69 46.29 22.01
C GLU A 467 37.99 46.66 22.77
N SER A 468 38.23 46.10 23.96
CA SER A 468 39.46 46.34 24.73
C SER A 468 40.72 45.68 24.15
N GLY A 469 40.57 44.58 23.41
CA GLY A 469 41.67 43.85 22.76
C GLY A 469 42.19 44.47 21.46
N SER A 470 41.59 45.57 20.99
CA SER A 470 42.04 46.31 19.81
C SER A 470 42.98 47.48 20.12
N SER A 471 43.36 47.65 21.39
CA SER A 471 44.35 48.65 21.81
C SER A 471 45.46 47.99 22.64
N SER A 472 46.28 47.18 21.96
CA SER A 472 47.61 46.76 22.40
C SER A 472 48.45 46.41 21.18
#